data_AF-A0A6J2QT49-F1
#
_entry.id   AF-A0A6J2QT49-F1
#
_cell.length_a   1.000
_cell.length_b   1.000
_cell.length_c   1.000
_cell.angle_alpha   90.00
_cell.angle_beta   90.00
_cell.angle_gamma   90.00
#
_symmetry.space_group_name_H-M   'P 1'
#
loop_
_entity.id
_entity.type
_entity.pdbx_description
1 polymer ?
#
loop_
_entity_poly.entity_id
_entity_poly.type
_entity_poly.pdbx_seq_one_letter_code
_entity_poly.pdbx_strand_id
1 'polypeptide(L)'
;MVIKVFLASSSGSTAIKKKQQDVVGFLEALKVDYAQLDIACNEENRMWMRQNVPAEKKPSNGIPLPPQIFNEEGYCGDYETFFDAKEDNSVYAFLGLPPPPGSKAHAEEEEEEEEEEEQEEEEAEGQEEEEEE
;
A
#
# COMPACT_ATOMS: atom_id res chain seq x y z
N MET A 1 -8.09 -3.68 8.05
CA MET A 1 -6.81 -3.30 7.42
C MET A 1 -5.68 -3.82 8.28
N VAL A 2 -4.91 -4.79 7.76
CA VAL A 2 -3.70 -5.30 8.41
C VAL A 2 -2.61 -5.41 7.36
N ILE A 3 -1.56 -4.60 7.52
CA ILE A 3 -0.39 -4.66 6.62
C ILE A 3 0.40 -5.91 6.92
N LYS A 4 0.61 -6.76 5.91
CA LYS A 4 1.42 -7.98 5.99
C LYS A 4 2.71 -7.73 5.24
N VAL A 5 3.85 -7.91 5.92
CA VAL A 5 5.17 -7.75 5.32
C VAL A 5 5.86 -9.10 5.32
N PHE A 6 6.05 -9.66 4.13
CA PHE A 6 6.77 -10.91 3.94
C PHE A 6 8.27 -10.64 3.88
N LEU A 7 9.00 -11.23 4.82
CA LEU A 7 10.44 -11.05 4.99
C LEU A 7 11.14 -12.41 4.99
N ALA A 8 12.43 -12.44 4.70
CA ALA A 8 13.30 -13.60 4.94
C ALA A 8 14.33 -13.27 6.02
N SER A 9 14.14 -13.81 7.23
CA SER A 9 15.04 -13.56 8.37
C SER A 9 16.45 -14.09 8.11
N SER A 10 16.57 -15.26 7.49
CA SER A 10 17.85 -15.92 7.17
C SER A 10 18.29 -15.73 5.70
N SER A 11 17.95 -14.60 5.08
CA SER A 11 18.41 -14.28 3.73
C SER A 11 19.95 -14.32 3.62
N GLY A 12 20.48 -14.89 2.54
CA GLY A 12 21.93 -14.86 2.25
C GLY A 12 22.40 -13.56 1.59
N SER A 13 21.46 -12.72 1.11
CA SER A 13 21.77 -11.48 0.40
C SER A 13 21.72 -10.28 1.33
N THR A 14 22.84 -9.56 1.46
CA THR A 14 22.91 -8.30 2.21
C THR A 14 21.99 -7.23 1.62
N ALA A 15 21.82 -7.21 0.30
CA ALA A 15 20.92 -6.27 -0.36
C ALA A 15 19.46 -6.50 0.06
N ILE A 16 19.02 -7.76 0.07
CA ILE A 16 17.67 -8.13 0.53
C ILE A 16 17.47 -7.73 1.99
N LYS A 17 18.45 -8.02 2.87
CA LYS A 17 18.36 -7.63 4.29
C LYS A 17 18.18 -6.14 4.47
N LYS A 18 18.93 -5.31 3.73
CA LYS A 18 18.82 -3.86 3.80
C LYS A 18 17.45 -3.37 3.33
N LYS A 19 16.94 -3.89 2.21
CA LYS A 19 15.61 -3.57 1.70
C LYS A 19 14.51 -3.89 2.72
N GLN A 20 14.58 -5.08 3.32
CA GLN A 20 13.66 -5.51 4.38
C GLN A 20 13.72 -4.60 5.61
N GLN A 21 14.92 -4.24 6.05
CA GLN A 21 15.13 -3.34 7.19
C GLN A 21 14.61 -1.92 6.91
N ASP A 22 14.76 -1.41 5.70
CA ASP A 22 14.25 -0.09 5.33
C ASP A 22 12.72 -0.06 5.34
N VAL A 23 12.06 -1.08 4.77
CA VAL A 23 10.58 -1.20 4.83
C VAL A 23 10.10 -1.26 6.27
N VAL A 24 10.66 -2.17 7.08
CA VAL A 24 10.27 -2.34 8.48
C VAL A 24 10.52 -1.07 9.29
N GLY A 25 11.73 -0.52 9.19
CA GLY A 25 12.09 0.68 9.95
C GLY A 25 11.26 1.90 9.57
N PHE A 26 10.83 1.99 8.31
CA PHE A 26 9.94 3.05 7.87
C PHE A 26 8.51 2.88 8.40
N LEU A 27 7.94 1.67 8.32
CA LEU A 27 6.61 1.38 8.89
C LEU A 27 6.56 1.64 10.40
N GLU A 28 7.61 1.26 11.12
CA GLU A 28 7.76 1.57 12.55
C GLU A 28 7.84 3.07 12.84
N ALA A 29 8.61 3.82 12.03
CA ALA A 29 8.72 5.27 12.16
C ALA A 29 7.37 5.97 11.92
N LEU A 30 6.57 5.47 10.97
CA LEU A 30 5.21 5.93 10.71
C LEU A 30 4.17 5.42 11.72
N LYS A 31 4.55 4.51 12.62
CA LYS A 31 3.64 3.83 13.56
C LYS A 31 2.49 3.10 12.86
N VAL A 32 2.75 2.55 11.69
CA VAL A 32 1.80 1.68 10.99
C VAL A 32 1.89 0.29 11.63
N ASP A 33 0.75 -0.25 12.04
CA ASP A 33 0.69 -1.63 12.54
C ASP A 33 0.83 -2.61 11.38
N TYR A 34 1.77 -3.54 11.51
CA TYR A 34 2.02 -4.56 10.50
C TYR A 34 2.34 -5.93 11.12
N ALA A 35 2.00 -6.99 10.39
CA ALA A 35 2.35 -8.37 10.69
C ALA A 35 3.59 -8.79 9.90
N GLN A 36 4.63 -9.19 10.61
CA GLN A 36 5.83 -9.74 10.00
C GLN A 36 5.66 -11.23 9.71
N LEU A 37 5.73 -11.61 8.43
CA LEU A 37 5.59 -12.98 7.97
C LEU A 37 6.91 -13.49 7.40
N ASP A 38 7.64 -14.27 8.19
CA ASP A 38 8.92 -14.83 7.75
C ASP A 38 8.71 -15.98 6.76
N ILE A 39 9.34 -15.91 5.58
CA ILE A 39 9.31 -16.94 4.54
C ILE A 39 10.50 -17.89 4.60
N ALA A 40 11.51 -17.55 5.41
CA ALA A 40 12.76 -18.32 5.45
C ALA A 40 12.63 -19.56 6.32
N CYS A 41 11.89 -19.47 7.43
CA CYS A 41 11.60 -20.58 8.34
C CYS A 41 10.16 -21.08 8.30
N ASN A 42 9.26 -20.41 7.58
CA ASN A 42 7.86 -20.84 7.41
C ASN A 42 7.53 -21.03 5.93
N GLU A 43 7.25 -22.27 5.56
CA GLU A 43 6.96 -22.65 4.18
C GLU A 43 5.58 -22.18 3.71
N GLU A 44 4.57 -22.14 4.60
CA GLU A 44 3.23 -21.66 4.27
C GLU A 44 3.28 -20.19 3.85
N ASN A 45 3.98 -19.35 4.62
CA ASN A 45 4.20 -17.94 4.27
C ASN A 45 4.91 -17.80 2.91
N ARG A 46 5.92 -18.66 2.66
CA ARG A 46 6.65 -18.66 1.40
C ARG A 46 5.77 -19.02 0.21
N MET A 47 4.93 -20.04 0.36
CA MET A 47 4.00 -20.47 -0.69
C MET A 47 2.93 -19.40 -0.93
N TRP A 48 2.33 -18.89 0.14
CA TRP A 48 1.30 -17.86 0.08
C TRP A 48 1.81 -16.62 -0.63
N MET A 49 2.99 -16.11 -0.25
CA MET A 49 3.61 -14.95 -0.92
C MET A 49 3.76 -15.18 -2.42
N ARG A 50 4.29 -16.34 -2.83
CA ARG A 50 4.54 -16.63 -4.26
C ARG A 50 3.25 -16.78 -5.08
N GLN A 51 2.19 -17.27 -4.46
CA GLN A 51 0.88 -17.45 -5.10
C GLN A 51 0.13 -16.13 -5.25
N ASN A 52 0.20 -15.25 -4.23
CA ASN A 52 -0.57 -14.02 -4.18
C ASN A 52 0.14 -12.81 -4.82
N VAL A 53 1.44 -12.89 -5.12
CA VAL A 53 2.10 -11.87 -5.97
C VAL A 53 1.54 -11.97 -7.41
N PRO A 54 1.04 -10.86 -7.99
CA PRO A 54 0.53 -10.82 -9.37
C PRO A 54 1.60 -11.22 -10.40
N ALA A 55 1.18 -11.87 -11.48
CA ALA A 55 2.11 -12.40 -12.48
C ALA A 55 2.90 -11.29 -13.18
N GLU A 56 2.30 -10.13 -13.39
CA GLU A 56 2.89 -8.95 -14.03
C GLU A 56 4.00 -8.33 -13.18
N LYS A 57 3.91 -8.51 -11.85
CA LYS A 57 4.86 -8.00 -10.86
C LYS A 57 5.93 -9.03 -10.49
N LYS A 58 5.89 -10.24 -11.07
CA LYS A 58 6.94 -11.24 -10.85
C LYS A 58 8.21 -10.87 -11.63
N PRO A 59 9.40 -10.99 -11.02
CA PRO A 59 10.66 -10.80 -11.72
C PRO A 59 10.85 -11.83 -12.85
N SER A 60 11.78 -11.57 -13.76
CA SER A 60 12.01 -12.41 -14.97
C SER A 60 12.35 -13.88 -14.69
N ASN A 61 12.83 -14.19 -13.48
CA ASN A 61 13.10 -15.56 -13.01
C ASN A 61 11.85 -16.26 -12.43
N GLY A 62 10.71 -15.56 -12.37
CA GLY A 62 9.42 -16.04 -11.88
C GLY A 62 9.28 -16.14 -10.36
N ILE A 63 10.32 -15.84 -9.57
CA ILE A 63 10.31 -16.02 -8.11
C ILE A 63 10.37 -14.66 -7.42
N PRO A 64 9.26 -14.18 -6.82
CA PRO A 64 9.28 -12.95 -6.06
C PRO A 64 10.20 -13.08 -4.83
N LEU A 65 10.98 -12.02 -4.59
CA LEU A 65 11.94 -11.93 -3.49
C LEU A 65 11.44 -10.93 -2.44
N PRO A 66 11.69 -11.17 -1.14
CA PRO A 66 11.29 -10.23 -0.10
C PRO A 66 12.14 -8.94 -0.12
N PRO A 67 11.63 -7.82 0.43
CA PRO A 67 10.31 -7.68 1.07
C PRO A 67 9.16 -7.65 0.04
N GLN A 68 8.01 -8.21 0.44
CA GLN A 68 6.75 -8.14 -0.31
C GLN A 68 5.64 -7.67 0.64
N ILE A 69 4.88 -6.66 0.24
CA ILE A 69 3.93 -5.93 1.10
C ILE A 69 2.52 -6.17 0.58
N PHE A 70 1.62 -6.52 1.50
CA PHE A 70 0.22 -6.75 1.24
C PHE A 70 -0.63 -6.00 2.26
N ASN A 71 -1.80 -5.53 1.85
CA ASN A 71 -2.86 -5.12 2.76
C ASN A 71 -3.90 -6.25 2.76
N GLU A 72 -3.91 -7.04 3.85
CA GLU A 72 -4.71 -8.26 3.96
C GLU A 72 -4.42 -9.30 2.86
N GLU A 73 -5.21 -9.34 1.79
CA GLU A 73 -5.00 -10.19 0.60
C GLU A 73 -4.63 -9.36 -0.64
N GLY A 74 -4.80 -8.04 -0.59
CA GLY A 74 -4.45 -7.12 -1.66
C GLY A 74 -2.94 -6.92 -1.74
N TYR A 75 -2.37 -7.08 -2.94
CA TYR A 75 -0.95 -6.85 -3.18
C TYR A 75 -0.67 -5.35 -3.31
N CYS A 76 0.11 -4.80 -2.38
CA CYS A 76 0.57 -3.41 -2.44
C CYS A 76 1.77 -3.29 -3.39
N GLY A 77 2.80 -4.10 -3.15
CA GLY A 77 4.00 -4.06 -3.98
C GLY A 77 5.23 -4.71 -3.37
N ASP A 78 6.32 -4.62 -4.13
CA ASP A 78 7.66 -5.00 -3.72
C ASP A 78 8.43 -3.79 -3.17
N TYR A 79 9.73 -3.98 -2.91
CA TYR A 79 10.58 -2.90 -2.42
C TYR A 79 10.66 -1.69 -3.36
N GLU A 80 10.76 -1.90 -4.67
CA GLU A 80 10.93 -0.78 -5.61
C GLU A 80 9.66 0.06 -5.62
N THR A 81 8.49 -0.58 -5.70
CA THR A 81 7.20 0.13 -5.65
C THR A 81 7.03 0.89 -4.32
N PHE A 82 7.46 0.30 -3.20
CA PHE A 82 7.46 0.97 -1.90
C PHE A 82 8.43 2.15 -1.86
N PHE A 83 9.62 2.02 -2.46
CA PHE A 83 10.63 3.06 -2.50
C PHE A 83 10.12 4.26 -3.30
N ASP A 84 9.51 4.03 -4.46
CA ASP A 84 8.89 5.08 -5.26
C ASP A 84 7.81 5.82 -4.46
N ALA A 85 6.90 5.08 -3.81
CA ALA A 85 5.86 5.67 -2.95
C ALA A 85 6.43 6.46 -1.76
N LYS A 86 7.58 6.04 -1.23
CA LYS A 86 8.29 6.74 -0.16
C LYS A 86 8.90 8.06 -0.64
N GLU A 87 9.49 8.09 -1.83
CA GLU A 87 10.01 9.32 -2.43
C GLU A 87 8.87 10.30 -2.79
N ASP A 88 7.73 9.77 -3.22
CA ASP A 88 6.53 10.56 -3.59
C ASP A 88 5.66 10.96 -2.38
N ASN A 89 6.02 10.55 -1.14
CA ASN A 89 5.21 10.72 0.07
C ASN A 89 3.79 10.12 -0.01
N SER A 90 3.59 9.12 -0.87
CA SER A 90 2.31 8.45 -1.13
C SER A 90 2.23 7.05 -0.49
N VAL A 91 3.01 6.80 0.57
CA VAL A 91 3.08 5.47 1.21
C VAL A 91 1.73 5.02 1.77
N TYR A 92 0.92 5.93 2.31
CA TYR A 92 -0.42 5.57 2.82
C TYR A 92 -1.32 5.05 1.69
N ALA A 93 -1.35 5.74 0.55
CA ALA A 93 -2.03 5.27 -0.66
C ALA A 93 -1.46 3.93 -1.16
N PHE A 94 -0.13 3.77 -1.19
CA PHE A 94 0.52 2.49 -1.54
C PHE A 94 0.08 1.34 -0.63
N LEU A 95 -0.07 1.59 0.67
CA LEU A 95 -0.54 0.61 1.64
C LEU A 95 -2.07 0.42 1.59
N GLY A 96 -2.80 1.23 0.84
CA GLY A 96 -4.26 1.28 0.86
C GLY A 96 -4.81 1.67 2.24
N LEU A 97 -4.10 2.58 2.92
CA LEU A 97 -4.50 3.16 4.20
C LEU A 97 -4.95 4.61 3.96
N PRO A 98 -5.96 5.10 4.69
CA PRO A 98 -6.32 6.51 4.61
C PRO A 98 -5.13 7.38 5.02
N PRO A 99 -4.90 8.51 4.34
CA PRO A 99 -3.84 9.43 4.70
C PRO A 99 -4.07 9.96 6.12
N PRO A 100 -3.01 10.20 6.91
CA PRO A 100 -3.15 10.69 8.26
C PRO A 100 -3.63 12.15 8.24
N PRO A 101 -4.44 12.57 9.24
CA PRO A 101 -4.92 13.95 9.35
C PRO A 101 -3.77 14.95 9.34
N GLY A 102 -3.87 15.96 8.45
CA GLY A 102 -2.84 17.01 8.29
C GLY A 102 -1.65 16.63 7.40
N SER A 103 -1.73 15.52 6.67
CA SER A 103 -0.81 15.23 5.56
C SER A 103 -1.27 15.89 4.26
N LYS A 104 -0.34 16.10 3.32
CA LYS A 104 -0.65 16.69 2.01
C LYS A 104 -1.73 15.90 1.25
N ALA A 105 -1.67 14.57 1.33
CA ALA A 105 -2.66 13.70 0.71
C ALA A 105 -4.04 13.78 1.39
N HIS A 106 -4.10 14.00 2.71
CA HIS A 106 -5.39 14.21 3.39
C HIS A 106 -6.02 15.55 3.02
N ALA A 107 -5.21 16.59 2.82
CA ALA A 107 -5.71 17.88 2.33
C ALA A 107 -6.23 17.78 0.90
N GLU A 108 -5.56 16.97 0.05
CA GLU A 108 -6.03 16.71 -1.32
C GLU A 108 -7.32 15.86 -1.34
N GLU A 109 -7.46 14.84 -0.46
CA GLU A 109 -8.73 14.10 -0.31
C GLU A 109 -9.87 14.96 0.24
N GLU A 110 -9.62 15.83 1.23
CA GLU A 110 -10.64 16.77 1.74
C GLU A 110 -11.07 17.78 0.67
N GLU A 111 -10.12 18.30 -0.14
CA GLU A 111 -10.45 19.20 -1.26
C GLU A 111 -11.27 18.48 -2.35
N GLU A 112 -10.95 17.22 -2.69
CA GLU A 112 -11.74 16.44 -3.67
C GLU A 112 -13.14 16.08 -3.13
N GLU A 113 -13.28 15.71 -1.86
CA GLU A 113 -14.59 15.45 -1.23
C GLU A 113 -15.47 16.71 -1.18
N GLU A 114 -14.90 17.88 -0.88
CA GLU A 114 -15.63 19.16 -0.93
C GLU A 114 -16.08 19.51 -2.36
N GLU A 115 -15.22 19.29 -3.38
CA GLU A 115 -15.59 19.54 -4.80
C GLU A 115 -16.66 18.58 -5.34
N GLU A 116 -16.70 17.33 -4.85
CA GLU A 116 -17.75 16.36 -5.20
C GLU A 116 -19.09 16.72 -4.52
N GLU A 117 -19.08 17.11 -3.24
CA GLU A 117 -20.29 17.56 -2.53
C GLU A 117 -20.89 18.82 -3.17
N GLU A 118 -20.07 19.81 -3.56
CA GLU A 118 -20.55 21.02 -4.25
C GLU A 118 -21.19 20.69 -5.62
N GLN A 119 -20.64 19.72 -6.36
CA GLN A 119 -21.21 19.28 -7.64
C GLN A 119 -22.54 18.54 -7.48
N GLU A 120 -22.66 17.68 -6.46
CA GLU A 120 -23.93 16.99 -6.19
C GLU A 120 -25.04 17.97 -5.75
N GLU A 121 -24.70 19.00 -4.96
CA GLU A 121 -25.66 20.05 -4.60
C GLU A 121 -26.12 20.88 -5.81
N GLU A 122 -25.21 21.30 -6.69
CA GLU A 122 -25.59 22.02 -7.92
C GLU A 122 -26.43 21.16 -8.88
N GLU A 123 -26.13 19.86 -9.04
CA GLU A 123 -26.95 18.96 -9.85
C GLU A 123 -28.33 18.72 -9.25
N ALA A 124 -28.45 18.65 -7.93
CA ALA A 124 -29.73 18.48 -7.24
C ALA A 124 -30.61 19.74 -7.38
N GLU A 125 -30.05 20.93 -7.16
CA GLU A 125 -30.79 22.20 -7.34
C GLU A 125 -31.24 22.39 -8.79
N GLY A 126 -30.40 22.05 -9.78
CA GLY A 126 -30.76 22.13 -11.20
C GLY A 126 -31.89 21.17 -11.61
N GLN A 127 -31.96 19.99 -11.00
CA GLN A 127 -33.05 19.03 -11.25
C GLN A 127 -34.37 19.47 -10.59
N GLU A 128 -34.33 20.07 -9.41
CA GLU A 128 -35.53 20.62 -8.75
C GLU A 128 -36.13 21.80 -9.56
N GLU A 129 -35.29 22.67 -10.14
CA GLU A 129 -35.77 23.76 -10.99
C GLU A 129 -36.37 23.28 -12.33
N GLU A 130 -35.86 22.19 -12.93
CA GLU A 130 -36.43 21.60 -14.15
C GLU A 130 -37.75 20.85 -13.90
N GLU A 131 -37.99 20.30 -12.69
CA GLU A 131 -39.25 19.64 -12.35
C GLU A 131 -40.39 20.62 -11.99
N GLU A 132 -40.09 21.88 -11.64
CA GLU A 132 -41.08 22.91 -11.33
C GLU A 132 -41.60 23.71 -12.57
N GLU A 133 -41.01 23.53 -13.77
CA GLU A 133 -41.46 24.15 -15.05
C GLU A 133 -42.46 23.30 -15.87
#